data_AF-A0A853F6B0-F1
#
_entry.id   AF-A0A853F6B0-F1
#
_cell.length_a   1.000
_cell.length_b   1.000
_cell.length_c   1.000
_cell.angle_alpha   90.00
_cell.angle_beta   90.00
_cell.angle_gamma   90.00
#
_symmetry.space_group_name_H-M   'P 1'
#
loop_
_entity.id
_entity.type
_entity.pdbx_description
1 polymer ?
#
loop_
_entity_poly.entity_id
_entity_poly.type
_entity_poly.pdbx_seq_one_letter_code
_entity_poly.pdbx_strand_id
1 'polypeptide(L)' 'MFYNCKKFNQNLSKWDMRNVEYLAGMFYNCHQFNKDITEWKLLKN' A
#
# COMPACT_ATOMS: atom_id res chain seq x y z
N MET A 1 2.95 -4.83 5.88
CA MET A 1 1.61 -5.09 6.46
C MET A 1 0.77 -6.07 5.63
N PHE A 2 0.94 -6.14 4.29
CA PHE A 2 0.24 -7.10 3.41
C PHE A 2 1.23 -7.96 2.60
N TYR A 3 2.41 -8.22 3.16
CA TYR A 3 3.43 -9.05 2.53
C TYR A 3 2.86 -10.44 2.21
N ASN A 4 3.00 -10.89 0.95
CA ASN A 4 2.46 -12.16 0.43
C ASN A 4 0.93 -12.28 0.42
N CYS A 5 0.16 -11.21 0.61
CA CYS A 5 -1.29 -11.26 0.45
C CYS A 5 -1.66 -11.27 -1.04
N LYS A 6 -1.44 -12.41 -1.71
CA LYS A 6 -1.62 -12.58 -3.17
C LYS A 6 -2.99 -12.13 -3.70
N LYS A 7 -4.04 -12.27 -2.88
CA LYS A 7 -5.43 -11.90 -3.21
C LYS A 7 -5.86 -10.51 -2.74
N PHE A 8 -4.94 -9.69 -2.24
CA PHE A 8 -5.27 -8.35 -1.77
C PHE A 8 -5.58 -7.43 -2.95
N ASN A 9 -6.83 -6.99 -3.06
CA ASN A 9 -7.32 -6.04 -4.08
C ASN A 9 -8.46 -5.17 -3.52
N GLN A 10 -8.29 -4.70 -2.28
CA GLN A 10 -9.31 -3.89 -1.61
C GLN A 10 -9.22 -2.42 -2.08
N ASN A 11 -10.34 -1.70 -1.97
CA ASN A 11 -10.34 -0.26 -2.18
C ASN A 11 -9.63 0.42 -1.00
N LEU A 12 -8.68 1.30 -1.33
CA LEU A 12 -7.82 1.98 -0.37
C LEU A 12 -8.15 3.48 -0.23
N SER A 13 -9.19 3.98 -0.92
CA SER A 13 -9.56 5.40 -0.89
C SER A 13 -9.94 5.95 0.49
N LYS A 14 -10.22 5.07 1.46
CA LYS A 14 -10.54 5.42 2.85
C LYS A 14 -9.38 5.24 3.81
N TRP A 15 -8.21 4.82 3.33
CA TRP A 15 -7.07 4.56 4.21
C TRP A 15 -6.38 5.87 4.58
N ASP A 16 -6.30 6.12 5.88
CA ASP A 16 -5.55 7.24 6.41
C ASP A 16 -4.07 6.85 6.58
N MET A 17 -3.24 7.32 5.65
CA MET A 17 -1.82 7.00 5.62
C MET A 17 -0.95 8.08 6.29
N ARG A 18 -1.55 9.11 6.92
CA ARG A 18 -0.83 10.28 7.46
C ARG A 18 0.23 9.95 8.52
N ASN A 19 0.08 8.83 9.22
CA ASN A 19 1.02 8.37 10.26
C ASN A 19 1.84 7.14 9.82
N VAL A 20 1.82 6.76 8.54
CA VAL A 20 2.54 5.59 8.04
C VAL A 20 3.91 6.02 7.54
N GLU A 21 4.94 5.74 8.35
CA GLU A 21 6.33 6.13 8.08
C GLU A 21 7.01 5.22 7.03
N TYR A 22 6.60 3.95 6.92
CA TYR A 22 7.24 2.96 6.04
C TYR A 22 6.25 2.22 5.15
N LEU A 23 6.19 2.63 3.88
CA LEU A 23 5.42 1.97 2.82
C LEU A 23 6.22 0.91 2.06
N ALA A 24 7.56 0.94 2.20
CA ALA A 24 8.45 0.04 1.48
C ALA A 24 8.11 -1.43 1.82
N GLY A 25 7.74 -2.20 0.80
CA GLY A 25 7.39 -3.63 0.96
C GLY A 25 6.00 -3.91 1.53
N MET A 26 5.16 -2.89 1.76
CA MET A 26 3.84 -3.08 2.37
C MET A 26 2.93 -4.01 1.56
N PHE A 27 3.02 -3.95 0.22
CA PHE A 27 2.29 -4.79 -0.74
C PHE A 27 3.20 -5.72 -1.53
N TYR A 28 4.38 -6.03 -0.99
CA TYR A 28 5.29 -6.95 -1.65
C TYR A 28 4.62 -8.32 -1.85
N ASN A 29 4.70 -8.84 -3.07
CA ASN A 29 4.10 -10.11 -3.49
C ASN A 29 2.55 -10.16 -3.44
N CYS A 30 1.88 -8.99 -3.47
CA CYS A 30 0.43 -8.89 -3.70
C CYS A 30 0.13 -8.88 -5.21
N HIS A 31 0.13 -10.03 -5.87
CA HIS A 31 -0.03 -10.11 -7.34
C HIS A 31 -1.36 -9.55 -7.87
N GLN A 32 -2.45 -9.64 -7.10
CA GLN A 32 -3.76 -9.12 -7.53
C GLN A 32 -3.95 -7.64 -7.19
N PHE A 33 -2.97 -7.00 -6.54
CA PHE A 33 -3.03 -5.59 -6.24
C PHE A 33 -2.66 -4.77 -7.48
N ASN A 34 -3.65 -4.07 -8.07
CA ASN A 34 -3.50 -3.35 -9.34
C ASN A 34 -3.85 -1.86 -9.24
N LYS A 35 -3.85 -1.30 -8.03
CA LYS A 35 -4.21 0.10 -7.79
C LYS A 35 -2.99 1.01 -7.87
N ASP A 36 -3.19 2.18 -8.45
CA ASP A 36 -2.20 3.24 -8.40
C ASP A 36 -2.07 3.74 -6.96
N ILE A 37 -0.85 3.68 -6.43
CA ILE A 37 -0.48 4.15 -5.09
C ILE A 37 0.62 5.21 -5.16
N THR A 38 0.80 5.84 -6.33
CA THR A 38 1.85 6.84 -6.55
C THR A 38 1.68 8.07 -5.66
N GLU A 39 0.43 8.42 -5.33
CA GLU A 39 0.08 9.50 -4.39
C GLU A 39 0.55 9.23 -2.95
N TRP A 40 0.87 7.97 -2.61
CA TRP A 40 1.28 7.58 -1.25
C TRP A 40 2.77 7.78 -0.99
N LYS A 41 3.57 8.04 -2.02
CA LYS A 41 5.04 8.19 -1.91
C LYS A 41 5.53 9.40 -1.11
N LEU A 42 4.64 10.28 -0.62
CA LEU A 42 5.01 11.63 -0.19
C LEU A 42 5.26 11.84 1.32
N LEU A 43 5.29 10.80 2.16
CA LEU A 43 5.50 10.98 3.62
C LEU A 43 6.90 10.62 4.12
N LYS A 44 7.92 10.68 3.24
CA LYS A 44 9.31 10.70 3.69
C LYS A 44 9.77 12.13 3.94
N ASN A 45 9.79 12.53 5.21
CA ASN A 45 10.82 13.45 5.70
C ASN A 45 11.90 12.61 6.38
#